data_AF-A0A562VCF7-F1
#
_entry.id   AF-A0A562VCF7-F1
#
_cell.length_a   1.000
_cell.length_b   1.000
_cell.length_c   1.000
_cell.angle_alpha   90.00
_cell.angle_beta   90.00
_cell.angle_gamma   90.00
#
_symmetry.space_group_name_H-M   'P 1'
#
loop_
_entity.id
_entity.type
_entity.pdbx_description
1 polymer ?
#
loop_
_entity_poly.entity_id
_entity_poly.type
_entity_poly.pdbx_seq_one_letter_code
_entity_poly.pdbx_strand_id
1 'polypeptide(L)' 'MRHLPAVLVAAPLTALGALAVMYGEADDSPGLQLIGVLLAAAAVVIVVRSVRSAR' A
#
# COMPACT_ATOMS: atom_id res chain seq x y z
N MET A 1 16.52 4.31 -12.44
CA MET A 1 16.20 5.36 -11.44
C MET A 1 14.80 5.94 -11.56
N ARG A 2 14.19 6.00 -12.74
CA ARG A 2 12.85 6.59 -12.96
C ARG A 2 11.72 6.08 -12.05
N HIS A 3 11.77 4.82 -11.61
CA HIS A 3 10.76 4.21 -10.73
C HIS A 3 11.15 4.21 -9.24
N LEU A 4 12.36 4.66 -8.89
CA LEU A 4 12.84 4.73 -7.51
C LEU A 4 11.88 5.47 -6.58
N PRO A 5 11.32 6.65 -6.92
CA PRO A 5 10.39 7.34 -6.02
C PRO A 5 9.09 6.54 -5.80
N ALA A 6 8.59 5.85 -6.84
CA ALA A 6 7.39 5.03 -6.71
C ALA A 6 7.64 3.83 -5.78
N VAL A 7 8.81 3.20 -5.88
CA VAL A 7 9.19 2.09 -4.99
C VAL A 7 9.35 2.56 -3.55
N LEU A 8 9.99 3.72 -3.33
CA LEU A 8 10.18 4.28 -1.99
C LEU A 8 8.87 4.59 -1.26
N VAL A 9 7.80 4.91 -2.01
CA VAL A 9 6.47 5.16 -1.43
C VAL A 9 5.63 3.88 -1.35
N ALA A 10 5.66 3.02 -2.38
CA ALA A 10 4.84 1.82 -2.41
C ALA A 10 5.27 0.80 -1.35
N ALA A 11 6.57 0.60 -1.13
CA ALA A 11 7.08 -0.35 -0.15
C ALA A 11 6.57 -0.12 1.29
N PRO A 12 6.68 1.08 1.88
CA PRO A 12 6.13 1.34 3.21
C PRO A 12 4.61 1.26 3.25
N LEU A 13 3.90 1.69 2.20
CA LEU A 13 2.44 1.54 2.14
C LEU A 13 2.01 0.08 2.16
N THR A 14 2.73 -0.80 1.44
CA THR A 14 2.49 -2.24 1.49
C THR A 14 2.77 -2.81 2.88
N ALA A 15 3.89 -2.44 3.50
CA ALA A 15 4.23 -2.91 4.84
C ALA A 15 3.21 -2.46 5.89
N LEU A 16 2.85 -1.18 5.91
CA LEU A 16 1.85 -0.61 6.82
C LEU A 16 0.46 -1.18 6.54
N GLY A 17 0.10 -1.37 5.27
CA GLY A 17 -1.16 -1.98 4.88
C GLY A 17 -1.30 -3.41 5.40
N ALA A 18 -0.25 -4.23 5.22
CA ALA A 18 -0.22 -5.59 5.71
C ALA A 18 -0.30 -5.65 7.25
N LEU A 19 0.45 -4.80 7.95
CA LEU A 19 0.40 -4.71 9.41
C LEU A 19 -0.98 -4.26 9.90
N ALA A 20 -1.59 -3.25 9.27
CA ALA A 20 -2.92 -2.78 9.64
C ALA A 20 -3.99 -3.86 9.44
N VAL A 21 -3.92 -4.66 8.36
CA VAL A 21 -4.82 -5.82 8.22
C VAL A 21 -4.59 -6.83 9.34
N MET A 22 -3.35 -7.26 9.57
CA MET A 22 -3.04 -8.27 10.60
C MET A 22 -3.45 -7.82 12.01
N TYR A 23 -3.14 -6.57 12.38
CA TYR A 23 -3.52 -6.03 13.69
C TYR A 23 -5.01 -5.70 13.77
N GLY A 24 -5.65 -5.35 12.65
CA GLY A 24 -7.09 -5.13 12.59
C GLY A 24 -7.88 -6.42 12.76
N GLU A 25 -7.39 -7.55 12.22
CA GLU A 25 -7.94 -8.88 12.50
C GLU A 25 -7.68 -9.29 13.96
N ALA A 26 -6.49 -9.03 14.49
CA ALA A 26 -6.16 -9.39 15.87
C ALA A 26 -6.94 -8.60 16.94
N ASP A 27 -7.42 -7.41 16.59
CA ASP A 27 -8.15 -6.48 17.48
C ASP A 27 -9.64 -6.34 17.11
N ASP A 28 -10.19 -7.28 16.34
CA ASP A 28 -11.60 -7.27 15.86
C ASP A 28 -12.06 -5.89 15.33
N SER A 29 -11.15 -5.19 14.67
CA SER A 29 -11.27 -3.78 14.31
C SER A 29 -11.45 -3.62 12.80
N PRO A 30 -12.70 -3.67 12.29
CA PRO A 30 -12.97 -3.64 10.85
C PRO A 30 -12.47 -2.34 10.17
N GLY A 31 -12.41 -1.24 10.91
CA GLY A 31 -11.86 0.02 10.42
C GLY A 31 -10.37 -0.04 10.11
N LEU A 32 -9.59 -0.69 10.98
CA LEU A 32 -8.14 -0.83 10.79
C LEU A 32 -7.81 -1.78 9.62
N GLN A 33 -8.59 -2.86 9.47
CA GLN A 33 -8.52 -3.73 8.31
C GLN A 33 -8.80 -2.97 7.01
N LEU A 34 -9.88 -2.17 6.99
CA LEU A 34 -10.22 -1.34 5.83
C LEU A 34 -9.10 -0.37 5.47
N ILE A 35 -8.52 0.31 6.47
CA ILE A 35 -7.35 1.18 6.26
C ILE A 35 -6.20 0.37 5.65
N GLY A 36 -5.92 -0.82 6.16
CA GLY A 36 -4.87 -1.68 5.64
C GLY A 36 -5.06 -2.05 4.17
N VAL A 37 -6.29 -2.43 3.78
CA VAL A 37 -6.65 -2.72 2.39
C VAL A 37 -6.50 -1.48 1.50
N LEU A 38 -6.93 -0.31 1.97
CA LEU A 38 -6.80 0.94 1.22
C LEU A 38 -5.33 1.32 0.99
N LEU A 39 -4.46 1.13 1.98
CA LEU A 39 -3.02 1.36 1.83
C LEU A 39 -2.39 0.41 0.80
N ALA A 40 -2.78 -0.86 0.83
CA ALA A 40 -2.32 -1.84 -0.16
C ALA A 40 -2.79 -1.47 -1.58
N ALA A 41 -4.06 -1.08 -1.75
CA ALA A 41 -4.59 -0.62 -3.03
C ALA A 41 -3.87 0.65 -3.54
N ALA A 42 -3.60 1.61 -2.67
CA ALA A 42 -2.85 2.82 -3.01
C ALA A 42 -1.43 2.48 -3.51
N ALA A 43 -0.74 1.55 -2.84
CA ALA A 43 0.58 1.09 -3.27
C ALA A 43 0.55 0.52 -4.71
N VAL A 44 -0.45 -0.30 -5.02
CA VAL A 44 -0.65 -0.86 -6.37
C VAL A 44 -0.88 0.25 -7.40
N VAL A 45 -1.77 1.21 -7.10
CA VAL A 45 -2.07 2.32 -8.00
C VAL A 45 -0.83 3.16 -8.28
N ILE A 46 -0.01 3.47 -7.27
CA ILE A 46 1.22 4.25 -7.43
C ILE A 46 2.20 3.55 -8.36
N VAL A 47 2.44 2.24 -8.18
CA VAL A 47 3.34 1.47 -9.04
C VAL A 47 2.81 1.42 -10.47
N VAL A 48 1.52 1.11 -10.65
CA VAL A 48 0.90 1.03 -11.98
C VAL A 48 0.97 2.37 -12.72
N ARG A 49 0.66 3.48 -12.03
CA ARG A 49 0.77 4.83 -12.63
C ARG A 49 2.21 5.18 -12.97
N SER A 50 3.17 4.81 -12.12
CA SER A 50 4.60 5.02 -12.39
C SER A 50 5.07 4.26 -13.63
N VAL A 51 4.62 3.02 -13.83
CA VAL A 51 4.97 2.25 -15.04
C VAL A 51 4.29 2.83 -16.27
N ARG A 52 3.00 3.18 -16.18
CA ARG A 52 2.23 3.76 -17.29
C ARG A 52 2.74 5.11 -17.76
N SER A 53 3.07 6.02 -16.83
CA SER A 53 3.57 7.37 -17.16
C SER A 53 4.94 7.36 -17.83
N ALA A 54 5.59 6.21 -17.86
CA ALA A 54 6.97 6.07 -18.24
C ALA A 54 7.14 5.26 -19.54
N ARG A 55 6.02 4.79 -20.08
CA ARG A 55 5.86 4.21 -21.41
C ARG A 55 5.51 5.34 -22.39
#